data_AF-A0A6I3J9G2-F1
#
_entry.id   AF-A0A6I3J9G2-F1
#
_cell.length_a   1.000
_cell.length_b   1.000
_cell.length_c   1.000
_cell.angle_alpha   90.00
_cell.angle_beta   90.00
_cell.angle_gamma   90.00
#
_symmetry.space_group_name_H-M   'P 1'
#
loop_
_entity.id
_entity.type
_entity.pdbx_description
1 polymer ?
#
loop_
_entity_poly.entity_id
_entity_poly.type
_entity_poly.pdbx_seq_one_letter_code
_entity_poly.pdbx_strand_id
1 'polypeptide(L)'
;MDHRERRRHGPALPGLLVACVLAGLVLLRDPGASGDRLRELFGTQERRAEVVALPAGAGEYEFAATQPGSEEPVSWNPCRDIEYVVNPAGAPAHWPQLVERSIATLSEATGFRFVYGGETDDRNFTSRIGALGRSAPVLIGWADAEEVEELAGDVAGVGGAAYLESTGRWTYTTGMVVLDTDVFVDLPPGSDPRELDLQAAILDHELGHVVGLGHVDSREELMYADNVGRTSFGTGDLQGLALLGAAPCS
;
A
#
# COMPACT_ATOMS: atom_id res chain seq x y z
N MET A 1 22.59 12.82 72.17
CA MET A 1 22.48 11.57 71.38
C MET A 1 22.07 11.99 69.98
N ASP A 2 23.01 11.95 69.04
CA ASP A 2 22.86 12.44 67.66
C ASP A 2 22.69 11.22 66.74
N HIS A 3 21.51 11.06 66.16
CA HIS A 3 21.24 10.01 65.18
C HIS A 3 21.20 10.63 63.78
N ARG A 4 22.36 10.60 63.11
CA ARG A 4 22.46 10.83 61.66
C ARG A 4 21.87 9.62 60.90
N GLU A 5 20.74 9.82 60.26
CA GLU A 5 20.22 8.91 59.22
C GLU A 5 21.17 8.89 58.01
N ARG A 6 21.72 7.71 57.71
CA ARG A 6 22.41 7.44 56.44
C ARG A 6 21.36 7.15 55.37
N ARG A 7 21.16 8.09 54.43
CA ARG A 7 20.45 7.81 53.17
C ARG A 7 21.26 6.77 52.37
N ARG A 8 20.68 5.59 52.16
CA ARG A 8 21.21 4.58 51.22
C ARG A 8 20.77 4.96 49.81
N HIS A 9 21.70 5.30 48.93
CA HIS A 9 21.44 5.37 47.49
C HIS A 9 21.28 3.94 46.96
N GLY A 10 20.09 3.60 46.46
CA GLY A 10 19.80 2.32 45.82
C GLY A 10 20.50 2.18 44.46
N PRO A 11 20.63 0.95 43.94
CA PRO A 11 21.48 0.61 42.78
C PRO A 11 20.82 0.92 41.42
N ALA A 12 20.10 2.05 41.31
CA ALA A 12 19.41 2.41 40.07
C ALA A 12 20.38 2.81 38.94
N LEU A 13 21.55 3.37 39.28
CA LEU A 13 22.56 3.84 38.34
C LEU A 13 23.22 2.74 37.48
N PRO A 14 23.70 1.61 38.03
CA PRO A 14 24.31 0.56 37.21
C PRO A 14 23.32 -0.12 36.27
N GLY A 15 22.04 -0.27 36.66
CA GLY A 15 21.01 -0.86 35.80
C GLY A 15 20.72 0.00 34.56
N LEU A 16 20.68 1.33 34.74
CA LEU A 16 20.47 2.28 33.65
C LEU A 16 21.63 2.25 32.64
N LEU A 17 22.88 2.18 33.14
CA LEU A 17 24.07 2.12 32.30
C LEU A 17 24.11 0.85 31.44
N VAL A 18 23.77 -0.31 32.02
CA VAL A 18 23.71 -1.57 31.28
C VAL A 18 22.63 -1.53 30.20
N ALA A 19 21.46 -0.97 30.50
CA ALA A 19 20.38 -0.80 29.53
C ALA A 19 20.79 0.12 28.36
N CYS A 20 21.47 1.24 28.65
CA CYS A 20 21.96 2.16 27.61
C CYS A 20 23.04 1.52 26.73
N VAL A 21 23.94 0.72 27.31
CA VAL A 21 24.99 0.01 26.55
C VAL A 21 24.36 -1.04 25.63
N LEU A 22 23.40 -1.82 26.13
CA LEU A 22 22.69 -2.82 25.33
C LEU A 22 21.88 -2.17 24.20
N ALA A 23 21.17 -1.07 24.48
CA ALA A 23 20.45 -0.31 23.46
C ALA A 23 21.40 0.25 22.38
N GLY A 24 22.56 0.79 22.78
CA GLY A 24 23.59 1.25 21.85
C GLY A 24 24.16 0.13 20.98
N LEU A 25 24.36 -1.07 21.55
CA LEU A 25 24.88 -2.23 20.82
C LEU A 25 23.87 -2.78 19.80
N VAL A 26 22.58 -2.74 20.13
CA VAL A 26 21.48 -3.10 19.21
C VAL A 26 21.38 -2.09 18.06
N LEU A 27 21.47 -0.79 18.36
CA LEU A 27 21.48 0.28 17.34
C LEU A 27 22.67 0.18 16.37
N LEU A 28 23.84 -0.22 16.85
CA LEU A 28 25.02 -0.43 16.01
C LEU A 28 24.91 -1.66 15.11
N ARG A 29 24.10 -2.65 15.52
CA ARG A 29 23.94 -3.91 14.79
C ARG A 29 22.84 -3.83 13.72
N ASP A 30 21.79 -3.05 13.99
CA ASP A 30 20.64 -2.91 13.08
C ASP A 30 20.08 -1.48 13.12
N PRO A 31 20.76 -0.51 12.47
CA PRO A 31 20.45 0.91 12.59
C PRO A 31 19.05 1.28 12.06
N GLY A 32 18.56 0.54 11.04
CA GLY A 32 17.25 0.77 10.42
C GLY A 32 16.11 0.37 11.34
N ALA A 33 16.02 -0.92 11.67
CA ALA A 33 14.92 -1.47 12.48
C ALA A 33 14.86 -0.88 13.90
N SER A 34 16.02 -0.56 14.50
CA SER A 34 16.08 0.02 15.84
C SER A 34 15.76 1.52 15.84
N GLY A 35 16.19 2.24 14.79
CA GLY A 35 15.89 3.66 14.61
C GLY A 35 14.41 3.92 14.37
N ASP A 36 13.74 3.07 13.58
CA ASP A 36 12.31 3.18 13.32
C ASP A 36 11.48 2.95 14.59
N ARG A 37 11.83 1.97 15.42
CA ARG A 37 11.18 1.73 16.72
C ARG A 37 11.40 2.88 17.72
N LEU A 38 12.56 3.53 17.70
CA LEU A 38 12.83 4.71 18.54
C LEU A 38 12.05 5.94 18.05
N ARG A 39 11.93 6.18 16.74
CA ARG A 39 11.13 7.27 16.18
C ARG A 39 9.63 7.07 16.43
N GLU A 40 9.17 5.82 16.39
CA GLU A 40 7.83 5.42 16.78
C GLU A 40 7.53 5.72 18.26
N LEU A 41 8.52 5.55 19.16
CA LEU A 41 8.40 5.90 20.59
C LEU A 41 8.46 7.42 20.87
N PHE A 42 9.09 8.22 19.99
CA PHE A 42 9.25 9.66 20.17
C PHE A 42 8.34 10.53 19.29
N GLY A 43 7.42 9.93 18.53
CA GLY A 43 6.38 10.65 17.78
C GLY A 43 6.87 11.47 16.58
N THR A 44 8.08 11.20 16.08
CA THR A 44 8.63 11.84 14.87
C THR A 44 8.53 10.88 13.69
N GLN A 45 7.33 10.35 13.43
CA GLN A 45 7.13 9.64 12.17
C GLN A 45 6.99 10.69 11.07
N GLU A 46 8.02 10.79 10.25
CA GLU A 46 8.02 11.63 9.06
C GLU A 46 7.44 10.81 7.89
N ARG A 47 6.65 11.47 7.05
CA ARG A 47 6.11 10.86 5.84
C ARG A 47 7.25 10.41 4.94
N ARG A 48 7.06 9.30 4.22
CA ARG A 48 8.08 8.73 3.33
C ARG A 48 8.23 9.50 2.01
N ALA A 49 7.19 10.25 1.63
CA ALA A 49 7.22 11.19 0.51
C ALA A 49 6.33 12.41 0.79
N GLU A 50 6.51 13.45 -0.03
CA GLU A 50 5.74 14.70 0.06
C GLU A 50 4.25 14.45 -0.21
N VAL A 51 3.41 15.28 0.42
CA VAL A 51 1.97 15.25 0.15
C VAL A 51 1.73 15.80 -1.25
N VAL A 52 0.98 15.06 -2.06
CA VAL A 52 0.59 15.49 -3.41
C VAL A 52 -0.46 16.61 -3.30
N ALA A 53 -0.26 17.68 -4.06
CA ALA A 53 -1.22 18.78 -4.11
C ALA A 53 -2.52 18.31 -4.77
N LEU A 54 -3.67 18.71 -4.22
CA LEU A 54 -4.97 18.37 -4.80
C LEU A 54 -5.10 18.95 -6.21
N PRO A 55 -5.36 18.11 -7.24
CA PRO A 55 -5.59 18.57 -8.60
C PRO A 55 -6.79 19.53 -8.67
N ALA A 56 -6.64 20.61 -9.43
CA ALA A 56 -7.72 21.53 -9.74
C ALA A 56 -8.59 20.98 -10.87
N GLY A 57 -9.91 21.18 -10.78
CA GLY A 57 -10.86 20.74 -11.79
C GLY A 57 -12.08 20.07 -11.17
N ALA A 58 -13.03 19.69 -12.02
CA ALA A 58 -14.16 18.86 -11.64
C ALA A 58 -13.84 17.39 -11.99
N GLY A 59 -14.26 16.48 -11.12
CA GLY A 59 -14.11 15.04 -11.29
C GLY A 59 -14.91 14.33 -10.20
N GLU A 60 -15.11 13.03 -10.38
CA GLU A 60 -15.80 12.18 -9.42
C GLU A 60 -14.83 11.17 -8.81
N TYR A 61 -14.90 10.96 -7.51
CA TYR A 61 -14.16 9.91 -6.82
C TYR A 61 -14.99 9.36 -5.68
N GLU A 62 -14.70 8.12 -5.33
CA GLU A 62 -15.26 7.43 -4.18
C GLU A 62 -14.14 6.73 -3.42
N PHE A 63 -14.30 6.57 -2.10
CA PHE A 63 -13.39 5.76 -1.29
C PHE A 63 -14.00 4.37 -1.08
N ALA A 64 -13.18 3.33 -1.23
CA ALA A 64 -13.60 1.95 -1.02
C ALA A 64 -14.13 1.70 0.41
N ALA A 65 -13.62 2.46 1.39
CA ALA A 65 -14.13 2.48 2.75
C ALA A 65 -13.87 3.83 3.43
N THR A 66 -14.78 4.20 4.33
CA THR A 66 -14.60 5.32 5.27
C THR A 66 -14.53 4.83 6.71
N GLN A 67 -14.01 5.66 7.61
CA GLN A 67 -13.96 5.36 9.03
C GLN A 67 -15.38 5.23 9.60
N PRO A 68 -15.61 4.37 10.61
CA PRO A 68 -16.92 4.21 11.22
C PRO A 68 -17.53 5.54 11.68
N GLY A 69 -18.67 5.91 11.11
CA GLY A 69 -19.42 7.11 11.48
C GLY A 69 -18.84 8.42 10.95
N SER A 70 -17.93 8.40 9.97
CA SER A 70 -17.43 9.61 9.31
C SER A 70 -17.24 9.42 7.80
N GLU A 71 -16.92 10.53 7.11
CA GLU A 71 -16.54 10.57 5.69
C GLU A 71 -15.01 10.53 5.52
N GLU A 72 -14.23 10.40 6.60
CA GLU A 72 -12.78 10.26 6.49
C GLU A 72 -12.46 8.90 5.84
N PRO A 73 -11.55 8.84 4.84
CA PRO A 73 -11.21 7.57 4.22
C PRO A 73 -10.48 6.63 5.18
N VAL A 74 -10.67 5.32 4.95
CA VAL A 74 -9.66 4.33 5.32
C VAL A 74 -8.49 4.48 4.35
N SER A 75 -7.26 4.54 4.85
CA SER A 75 -6.07 4.75 4.04
C SER A 75 -4.89 3.97 4.60
N TRP A 76 -3.77 3.99 3.88
CA TRP A 76 -2.47 3.47 4.32
C TRP A 76 -1.77 4.47 5.25
N ASN A 77 -0.84 4.00 6.09
CA ASN A 77 0.03 4.89 6.85
C ASN A 77 1.16 5.45 5.94
N PRO A 78 1.16 6.75 5.60
CA PRO A 78 2.17 7.34 4.71
C PRO A 78 3.57 7.49 5.34
N CYS A 79 3.71 7.19 6.63
CA CYS A 79 5.01 7.08 7.30
C CYS A 79 5.63 5.69 7.21
N ARG A 80 4.98 4.73 6.54
CA ARG A 80 5.49 3.39 6.27
C ARG A 80 5.56 3.15 4.77
N ASP A 81 6.56 2.38 4.36
CA ASP A 81 6.66 1.93 2.98
C ASP A 81 5.59 0.85 2.74
N ILE A 82 4.95 0.89 1.58
CA ILE A 82 4.03 -0.16 1.12
C ILE A 82 4.86 -1.20 0.38
N GLU A 83 5.14 -2.32 1.04
CA GLU A 83 5.87 -3.41 0.42
C GLU A 83 4.97 -4.19 -0.53
N TYR A 84 5.45 -4.47 -1.74
CA TYR A 84 4.76 -5.32 -2.71
C TYR A 84 5.69 -6.39 -3.27
N VAL A 85 5.14 -7.55 -3.57
CA VAL A 85 5.81 -8.68 -4.21
C VAL A 85 5.05 -9.07 -5.47
N VAL A 86 5.75 -9.65 -6.44
CA VAL A 86 5.15 -10.05 -7.72
C VAL A 86 5.23 -11.55 -7.89
N ASN A 87 4.12 -12.21 -8.21
CA ASN A 87 4.14 -13.56 -8.73
C ASN A 87 4.05 -13.52 -10.26
N PRO A 88 5.12 -13.81 -10.99
CA PRO A 88 5.15 -13.67 -12.45
C PRO A 88 4.55 -14.87 -13.20
N ALA A 89 4.00 -15.87 -12.51
CA ALA A 89 3.37 -17.01 -13.17
C ALA A 89 2.15 -16.54 -14.00
N GLY A 90 2.16 -16.84 -15.30
CA GLY A 90 1.12 -16.38 -16.24
C GLY A 90 1.29 -14.95 -16.74
N ALA A 91 2.27 -14.21 -16.25
CA ALA A 91 2.51 -12.82 -16.63
C ALA A 91 3.04 -12.69 -18.07
N PRO A 92 2.76 -11.58 -18.77
CA PRO A 92 3.42 -11.28 -20.03
C PRO A 92 4.94 -11.06 -19.84
N ALA A 93 5.74 -11.25 -20.89
CA ALA A 93 7.20 -11.16 -20.79
C ALA A 93 7.72 -9.78 -20.31
N HIS A 94 6.96 -8.71 -20.58
CA HIS A 94 7.26 -7.33 -20.17
C HIS A 94 6.57 -6.92 -18.86
N TRP A 95 6.11 -7.87 -18.05
CA TRP A 95 5.52 -7.55 -16.74
C TRP A 95 6.39 -6.65 -15.86
N PRO A 96 7.74 -6.72 -15.85
CA PRO A 96 8.53 -5.83 -14.98
C PRO A 96 8.31 -4.36 -15.35
N GLN A 97 8.28 -4.05 -16.64
CA GLN A 97 8.05 -2.69 -17.13
C GLN A 97 6.63 -2.22 -16.84
N LEU A 98 5.65 -3.13 -16.96
CA LEU A 98 4.25 -2.85 -16.66
C LEU A 98 4.05 -2.48 -15.17
N VAL A 99 4.59 -3.30 -14.27
CA VAL A 99 4.50 -3.08 -12.82
C VAL A 99 5.27 -1.82 -12.41
N GLU A 100 6.50 -1.64 -12.89
CA GLU A 100 7.30 -0.45 -12.57
C GLU A 100 6.57 0.84 -12.96
N ARG A 101 5.99 0.88 -14.17
CA ARG A 101 5.25 2.03 -14.68
C ARG A 101 3.98 2.32 -13.87
N SER A 102 3.22 1.30 -13.50
CA SER A 102 1.97 1.47 -12.73
C SER A 102 2.26 1.90 -11.28
N ILE A 103 3.27 1.31 -10.65
CA ILE A 103 3.72 1.71 -9.30
C ILE A 103 4.25 3.15 -9.28
N ALA A 104 4.97 3.57 -10.33
CA ALA A 104 5.43 4.97 -10.45
C ALA A 104 4.24 5.93 -10.55
N THR A 105 3.27 5.64 -11.41
CA THR A 105 2.02 6.42 -11.58
C THR A 105 1.28 6.59 -10.26
N LEU A 106 1.13 5.50 -9.49
CA LEU A 106 0.48 5.54 -8.20
C LEU A 106 1.28 6.29 -7.13
N SER A 107 2.59 6.11 -7.11
CA SER A 107 3.47 6.83 -6.18
C SER A 107 3.37 8.34 -6.41
N GLU A 108 3.33 8.78 -7.66
CA GLU A 108 3.19 10.19 -8.04
C GLU A 108 1.82 10.76 -7.67
N ALA A 109 0.74 9.99 -7.84
CA ALA A 109 -0.62 10.45 -7.57
C ALA A 109 -0.97 10.47 -6.07
N THR A 110 -0.39 9.57 -5.28
CA THR A 110 -0.70 9.41 -3.85
C THR A 110 0.34 10.03 -2.93
N GLY A 111 1.61 10.09 -3.33
CA GLY A 111 2.71 10.37 -2.42
C GLY A 111 2.95 9.25 -1.41
N PHE A 112 2.50 8.02 -1.69
CA PHE A 112 2.96 6.83 -1.00
C PHE A 112 4.28 6.35 -1.58
N ARG A 113 5.08 5.66 -0.74
CA ARG A 113 6.31 5.01 -1.17
C ARG A 113 6.10 3.51 -1.24
N PHE A 114 6.20 2.96 -2.44
CA PHE A 114 6.15 1.53 -2.68
C PHE A 114 7.56 0.95 -2.73
N VAL A 115 7.75 -0.23 -2.13
CA VAL A 115 9.03 -0.94 -2.11
C VAL A 115 8.85 -2.33 -2.67
N TYR A 116 9.60 -2.65 -3.73
CA TYR A 116 9.60 -3.98 -4.32
C TYR A 116 10.32 -4.98 -3.43
N GLY A 117 9.58 -5.99 -2.95
CA GLY A 117 10.08 -7.10 -2.14
C GLY A 117 10.64 -8.27 -2.95
N GLY A 118 10.56 -8.20 -4.29
CA GLY A 118 11.02 -9.27 -5.19
C GLY A 118 9.90 -10.14 -5.74
N GLU A 119 10.31 -11.15 -6.50
CA GLU A 119 9.41 -12.18 -7.02
C GLU A 119 9.04 -13.18 -5.90
N THR A 120 7.86 -13.77 -6.00
CA THR A 120 7.33 -14.76 -5.05
C THR A 120 6.55 -15.85 -5.77
N ASP A 121 6.49 -17.04 -5.17
CA ASP A 121 5.61 -18.14 -5.59
C ASP A 121 4.24 -18.10 -4.88
N ASP A 122 3.97 -17.07 -4.06
CA ASP A 122 2.71 -16.90 -3.34
C ASP A 122 1.53 -16.74 -4.31
N ARG A 123 0.50 -17.58 -4.14
CA ARG A 123 -0.76 -17.59 -4.92
C ARG A 123 -1.99 -17.30 -4.04
N ASN A 124 -1.78 -16.90 -2.79
CA ASN A 124 -2.88 -16.60 -1.87
C ASN A 124 -3.33 -15.14 -2.04
N PHE A 125 -4.27 -14.92 -2.96
CA PHE A 125 -4.84 -13.60 -3.26
C PHE A 125 -5.87 -13.14 -2.21
N THR A 126 -6.61 -14.05 -1.57
CA THR A 126 -7.75 -13.68 -0.70
C THR A 126 -7.38 -13.50 0.77
N SER A 127 -6.50 -14.34 1.32
CA SER A 127 -6.18 -14.36 2.76
C SER A 127 -4.83 -13.71 3.03
N ARG A 128 -4.76 -12.40 2.83
CA ARG A 128 -3.53 -11.60 2.99
C ARG A 128 -3.17 -11.22 4.43
N ILE A 129 -4.13 -11.34 5.36
CA ILE A 129 -3.91 -11.19 6.80
C ILE A 129 -3.90 -12.57 7.44
N GLY A 130 -2.75 -13.01 7.92
CA GLY A 130 -2.61 -14.32 8.56
C GLY A 130 -3.32 -14.38 9.91
N ALA A 131 -3.55 -15.60 10.42
CA ALA A 131 -4.30 -15.87 11.65
C ALA A 131 -3.78 -15.15 12.91
N LEU A 132 -2.52 -14.71 12.92
CA LEU A 132 -1.90 -13.92 14.01
C LEU A 132 -2.01 -12.40 13.79
N GLY A 133 -2.85 -11.94 12.85
CA GLY A 133 -2.99 -10.53 12.49
C GLY A 133 -1.80 -9.95 11.72
N ARG A 134 -0.94 -10.81 11.14
CA ARG A 134 0.21 -10.38 10.36
C ARG A 134 -0.19 -10.17 8.91
N SER A 135 -0.02 -8.96 8.43
CA SER A 135 -0.23 -8.60 7.02
C SER A 135 0.95 -9.07 6.18
N ALA A 136 0.67 -9.77 5.08
CA ALA A 136 1.66 -10.03 4.04
C ALA A 136 1.85 -8.78 3.16
N PRO A 137 2.93 -8.67 2.39
CA PRO A 137 3.07 -7.61 1.39
C PRO A 137 1.91 -7.61 0.38
N VAL A 138 1.70 -6.49 -0.31
CA VAL A 138 0.76 -6.43 -1.44
C VAL A 138 1.21 -7.46 -2.48
N LEU A 139 0.32 -8.34 -2.91
CA LEU A 139 0.63 -9.34 -3.94
C LEU A 139 0.11 -8.86 -5.29
N ILE A 140 0.97 -8.77 -6.30
CA ILE A 140 0.58 -8.55 -7.69
C ILE A 140 0.83 -9.84 -8.46
N GLY A 141 -0.16 -10.36 -9.18
CA GLY A 141 -0.01 -11.59 -9.95
C GLY A 141 -1.01 -11.72 -11.10
N TRP A 142 -0.94 -12.85 -11.78
CA TRP A 142 -1.82 -13.20 -12.90
C TRP A 142 -2.43 -14.58 -12.68
N ALA A 143 -3.72 -14.75 -12.96
CA ALA A 143 -4.41 -16.03 -12.83
C ALA A 143 -5.55 -16.14 -13.84
N ASP A 144 -6.12 -17.34 -13.98
CA ASP A 144 -7.34 -17.58 -14.72
C ASP A 144 -8.54 -17.71 -13.76
N ALA A 145 -9.74 -17.82 -14.32
CA ALA A 145 -10.98 -18.00 -13.58
C ALA A 145 -11.11 -19.37 -12.88
N GLU A 146 -10.26 -20.35 -13.20
CA GLU A 146 -10.24 -21.64 -12.48
C GLU A 146 -9.55 -21.49 -11.11
N GLU A 147 -8.55 -20.62 -11.02
CA GLU A 147 -7.86 -20.31 -9.77
C GLU A 147 -8.53 -19.19 -8.96
N VAL A 148 -9.01 -18.14 -9.63
CA VAL A 148 -9.69 -17.01 -8.99
C VAL A 148 -11.07 -16.84 -9.63
N GLU A 149 -12.11 -17.34 -8.97
CA GLU A 149 -13.49 -17.35 -9.49
C GLU A 149 -14.00 -15.94 -9.84
N GLU A 150 -13.54 -14.90 -9.13
CA GLU A 150 -13.90 -13.51 -9.41
C GLU A 150 -13.45 -13.00 -10.80
N LEU A 151 -12.51 -13.69 -11.46
CA LEU A 151 -12.11 -13.36 -12.84
C LEU A 151 -13.07 -13.93 -13.90
N ALA A 152 -14.08 -14.71 -13.50
CA ALA A 152 -15.02 -15.28 -14.46
C ALA A 152 -15.83 -14.18 -15.19
N GLY A 153 -15.90 -14.29 -16.52
CA GLY A 153 -16.70 -13.39 -17.36
C GLY A 153 -15.86 -12.29 -18.00
N ASP A 154 -16.38 -11.07 -18.02
CA ASP A 154 -15.73 -9.91 -18.65
C ASP A 154 -14.92 -9.09 -17.61
N VAL A 155 -14.05 -9.76 -16.84
CA VAL A 155 -13.25 -9.14 -15.76
C VAL A 155 -11.76 -9.18 -16.14
N ALA A 156 -11.13 -8.01 -16.28
CA ALA A 156 -9.71 -7.93 -16.65
C ALA A 156 -8.74 -8.08 -15.47
N GLY A 157 -9.24 -7.88 -14.27
CA GLY A 157 -8.48 -7.98 -13.04
C GLY A 157 -9.37 -7.77 -11.82
N VAL A 158 -8.80 -8.08 -10.66
CA VAL A 158 -9.39 -7.81 -9.35
C VAL A 158 -8.31 -7.18 -8.49
N GLY A 159 -8.69 -6.14 -7.77
CA GLY A 159 -7.85 -5.35 -6.89
C GLY A 159 -8.57 -5.09 -5.58
N GLY A 160 -7.82 -5.07 -4.48
CA GLY A 160 -8.41 -4.77 -3.18
C GLY A 160 -7.42 -4.72 -2.06
N ALA A 161 -7.83 -4.06 -0.97
CA ALA A 161 -7.03 -3.92 0.23
C ALA A 161 -7.76 -4.45 1.45
N ALA A 162 -6.98 -4.96 2.40
CA ALA A 162 -7.48 -5.35 3.70
C ALA A 162 -6.91 -4.42 4.76
N TYR A 163 -7.77 -4.03 5.70
CA TYR A 163 -7.43 -3.15 6.80
C TYR A 163 -7.44 -3.90 8.13
N LEU A 164 -6.69 -3.35 9.08
CA LEU A 164 -6.78 -3.70 10.48
C LEU A 164 -7.29 -2.50 11.26
N GLU A 165 -8.01 -2.80 12.35
CA GLU A 165 -8.36 -1.79 13.34
C GLU A 165 -7.27 -1.68 14.39
N SER A 166 -6.81 -0.46 14.62
CA SER A 166 -5.94 -0.11 15.74
C SER A 166 -6.46 1.15 16.41
N THR A 167 -6.68 1.10 17.72
CA THR A 167 -7.14 2.25 18.53
C THR A 167 -8.42 2.92 18.00
N GLY A 168 -9.32 2.15 17.38
CA GLY A 168 -10.58 2.66 16.83
C GLY A 168 -10.48 3.29 15.45
N ARG A 169 -9.31 3.21 14.79
CA ARG A 169 -9.09 3.64 13.41
C ARG A 169 -8.79 2.43 12.53
N TRP A 170 -9.39 2.40 11.35
CA TRP A 170 -9.10 1.41 10.32
C TRP A 170 -7.98 1.92 9.42
N THR A 171 -6.97 1.09 9.18
CA THR A 171 -5.82 1.40 8.33
C THR A 171 -5.55 0.22 7.40
N TYR A 172 -5.39 0.46 6.09
CA TYR A 172 -4.98 -0.58 5.16
C TYR A 172 -3.56 -1.04 5.48
N THR A 173 -3.35 -2.36 5.49
CA THR A 173 -2.06 -2.97 5.86
C THR A 173 -1.56 -3.99 4.85
N THR A 174 -2.42 -4.41 3.92
CA THR A 174 -2.09 -5.33 2.84
C THR A 174 -3.12 -5.18 1.72
N GLY A 175 -2.86 -5.83 0.60
CA GLY A 175 -3.76 -5.90 -0.53
C GLY A 175 -3.31 -6.92 -1.56
N MET A 176 -4.01 -6.94 -2.68
CA MET A 176 -3.71 -7.79 -3.81
C MET A 176 -4.17 -7.15 -5.10
N VAL A 177 -3.51 -7.52 -6.19
CA VAL A 177 -3.97 -7.42 -7.55
C VAL A 177 -3.79 -8.78 -8.21
N VAL A 178 -4.83 -9.28 -8.86
CA VAL A 178 -4.75 -10.43 -9.75
C VAL A 178 -5.33 -10.04 -11.10
N LEU A 179 -4.53 -10.21 -12.15
CA LEU A 179 -4.89 -9.85 -13.52
C LEU A 179 -5.24 -11.11 -14.31
N ASP A 180 -6.26 -11.04 -15.16
CA ASP A 180 -6.70 -12.20 -15.94
C ASP A 180 -5.66 -12.53 -17.02
N THR A 181 -5.13 -13.76 -16.99
CA THR A 181 -4.18 -14.24 -18.01
C THR A 181 -4.79 -14.28 -19.40
N ASP A 182 -6.06 -14.65 -19.54
CA ASP A 182 -6.74 -14.78 -20.84
C ASP A 182 -6.92 -13.42 -21.49
N VAL A 183 -7.28 -12.40 -20.70
CA VAL A 183 -7.36 -11.01 -21.17
C VAL A 183 -5.99 -10.52 -21.64
N PHE A 184 -4.92 -10.80 -20.89
CA PHE A 184 -3.57 -10.37 -21.26
C PHE A 184 -2.99 -11.10 -22.48
N VAL A 185 -3.51 -12.28 -22.83
CA VAL A 185 -3.18 -12.97 -24.09
C VAL A 185 -3.82 -12.29 -25.31
N ASP A 186 -5.05 -11.78 -25.15
CA ASP A 186 -5.80 -11.12 -26.22
C ASP A 186 -5.42 -9.65 -26.42
N LEU A 187 -4.81 -9.03 -25.40
CA LEU A 187 -4.27 -7.68 -25.52
C LEU A 187 -3.07 -7.62 -26.48
N PRO A 188 -2.85 -6.48 -27.15
CA PRO A 188 -1.64 -6.26 -27.94
C PRO A 188 -0.38 -6.50 -27.08
N PRO A 189 0.74 -6.95 -27.67
CA PRO A 189 1.90 -7.47 -26.95
C PRO A 189 2.65 -6.46 -26.08
N GLY A 190 2.22 -5.19 -26.00
CA GLY A 190 2.89 -4.16 -25.22
C GLY A 190 4.20 -3.71 -25.84
N SER A 191 4.36 -3.91 -27.16
CA SER A 191 5.61 -3.69 -27.88
C SER A 191 5.86 -2.22 -28.22
N ASP A 192 4.82 -1.38 -28.15
CA ASP A 192 4.91 0.06 -28.23
C ASP A 192 4.23 0.75 -27.03
N PRO A 193 4.51 2.04 -26.78
CA PRO A 193 4.02 2.74 -25.59
C PRO A 193 2.49 2.72 -25.43
N ARG A 194 1.74 2.80 -26.54
CA ARG A 194 0.28 2.87 -26.48
C ARG A 194 -0.33 1.53 -26.08
N GLU A 195 0.25 0.43 -26.54
CA GLU A 195 -0.15 -0.91 -26.12
C GLU A 195 0.12 -1.14 -24.63
N LEU A 196 1.27 -0.66 -24.15
CA LEU A 196 1.61 -0.71 -22.73
C LEU A 196 0.65 0.15 -21.90
N ASP A 197 0.21 1.31 -22.41
CA ASP A 197 -0.78 2.17 -21.74
C ASP A 197 -2.11 1.46 -21.50
N LEU A 198 -2.57 0.63 -22.45
CA LEU A 198 -3.81 -0.14 -22.29
C LEU A 198 -3.69 -1.20 -21.19
N GLN A 199 -2.57 -1.92 -21.16
CA GLN A 199 -2.33 -2.93 -20.11
C GLN A 199 -2.13 -2.28 -18.74
N ALA A 200 -1.40 -1.17 -18.69
CA ALA A 200 -1.18 -0.42 -17.46
C ALA A 200 -2.47 0.15 -16.91
N ALA A 201 -3.42 0.57 -17.76
CA ALA A 201 -4.72 1.05 -17.32
C ALA A 201 -5.46 0.05 -16.42
N ILE A 202 -5.37 -1.24 -16.74
CA ILE A 202 -5.99 -2.32 -15.95
C ILE A 202 -5.28 -2.39 -14.59
N LEU A 203 -3.95 -2.46 -14.58
CA LEU A 203 -3.19 -2.54 -13.34
C LEU A 203 -3.32 -1.26 -12.47
N ASP A 204 -3.36 -0.08 -13.09
CA ASP A 204 -3.59 1.21 -12.43
C ASP A 204 -4.98 1.23 -11.77
N HIS A 205 -6.02 0.75 -12.45
CA HIS A 205 -7.37 0.61 -11.88
C HIS A 205 -7.36 -0.29 -10.64
N GLU A 206 -6.81 -1.50 -10.76
CA GLU A 206 -6.79 -2.45 -9.63
C GLU A 206 -5.93 -1.95 -8.47
N LEU A 207 -4.80 -1.31 -8.75
CA LEU A 207 -4.00 -0.69 -7.71
C LEU A 207 -4.69 0.52 -7.08
N GLY A 208 -5.56 1.23 -7.82
CA GLY A 208 -6.48 2.24 -7.30
C GLY A 208 -7.32 1.68 -6.15
N HIS A 209 -7.89 0.48 -6.32
CA HIS A 209 -8.58 -0.23 -5.24
C HIS A 209 -7.65 -0.60 -4.08
N VAL A 210 -6.42 -1.03 -4.36
CA VAL A 210 -5.42 -1.34 -3.31
C VAL A 210 -5.10 -0.12 -2.44
N VAL A 211 -5.04 1.08 -3.01
CA VAL A 211 -4.76 2.28 -2.23
C VAL A 211 -6.00 2.90 -1.58
N GLY A 212 -7.21 2.47 -1.98
CA GLY A 212 -8.46 2.79 -1.31
C GLY A 212 -9.49 3.54 -2.15
N LEU A 213 -9.35 3.62 -3.47
CA LEU A 213 -10.40 4.15 -4.35
C LEU A 213 -11.52 3.11 -4.53
N GLY A 214 -12.76 3.58 -4.55
CA GLY A 214 -13.93 2.85 -5.01
C GLY A 214 -14.23 3.13 -6.48
N HIS A 215 -15.20 2.40 -7.03
CA HIS A 215 -15.73 2.72 -8.36
C HIS A 215 -16.56 4.00 -8.34
N VAL A 216 -16.65 4.64 -9.49
CA VAL A 216 -17.55 5.77 -9.76
C VAL A 216 -18.37 5.51 -11.04
N ASP A 217 -19.41 6.31 -11.28
CA ASP A 217 -20.26 6.19 -12.48
C ASP A 217 -19.71 7.01 -13.68
N SER A 218 -18.75 7.91 -13.44
CA SER A 218 -18.21 8.81 -14.45
C SER A 218 -17.19 8.12 -15.37
N ARG A 219 -17.51 8.04 -16.66
CA ARG A 219 -16.59 7.61 -17.75
C ARG A 219 -15.34 8.48 -17.90
N GLU A 220 -15.31 9.64 -17.24
CA GLU A 220 -14.15 10.51 -17.23
C GLU A 220 -13.08 10.08 -16.21
N GLU A 221 -13.33 9.00 -15.48
CA GLU A 221 -12.46 8.46 -14.45
C GLU A 221 -12.04 7.04 -14.84
N LEU A 222 -10.79 6.69 -14.59
CA LEU A 222 -10.28 5.33 -14.75
C LEU A 222 -11.00 4.37 -13.81
N MET A 223 -11.46 4.84 -12.64
CA MET A 223 -12.26 4.07 -11.69
C MET A 223 -13.73 3.88 -12.10
N TYR A 224 -14.11 4.21 -13.34
CA TYR A 224 -15.41 3.79 -13.88
C TYR A 224 -15.46 2.26 -13.98
N ALA A 225 -16.44 1.62 -13.34
CA ALA A 225 -16.52 0.15 -13.28
C ALA A 225 -16.58 -0.51 -14.68
N ASP A 226 -17.25 0.13 -15.64
CA ASP A 226 -17.30 -0.34 -17.03
C ASP A 226 -16.30 0.41 -17.93
N ASN A 227 -15.12 0.76 -17.43
CA ASN A 227 -14.13 1.54 -18.19
C ASN A 227 -13.88 0.93 -19.58
N VAL A 228 -14.14 1.72 -20.63
CA VAL A 228 -13.82 1.37 -22.01
C VAL A 228 -12.80 2.36 -22.55
N GLY A 229 -11.53 1.96 -22.55
CA GLY A 229 -10.47 2.63 -23.29
C GLY A 229 -9.85 3.86 -22.64
N ARG A 230 -10.20 4.20 -21.39
CA ARG A 230 -9.41 5.17 -20.61
C ARG A 230 -8.12 4.51 -20.15
N THR A 231 -6.99 5.19 -20.37
CA THR A 231 -5.65 4.66 -20.07
C THR A 231 -4.89 5.44 -19.01
N SER A 232 -5.58 6.35 -18.31
CA SER A 232 -4.98 7.19 -17.27
C SER A 232 -6.06 7.66 -16.32
N PHE A 233 -5.70 7.80 -15.04
CA PHE A 233 -6.55 8.41 -14.02
C PHE A 233 -7.17 9.73 -14.48
N GLY A 234 -8.47 9.87 -14.22
CA GLY A 234 -9.19 11.11 -14.43
C GLY A 234 -8.91 12.14 -13.33
N THR A 235 -9.61 13.27 -13.40
CA THR A 235 -9.36 14.37 -12.44
C THR A 235 -9.85 13.97 -11.05
N GLY A 236 -11.00 13.31 -10.97
CA GLY A 236 -11.57 12.83 -9.72
C GLY A 236 -10.70 11.75 -9.09
N ASP A 237 -10.26 10.76 -9.87
CA ASP A 237 -9.34 9.73 -9.39
C ASP A 237 -8.10 10.35 -8.74
N LEU A 238 -7.43 11.29 -9.43
CA LEU A 238 -6.24 11.96 -8.92
C LEU A 238 -6.53 12.78 -7.65
N GLN A 239 -7.74 13.36 -7.52
CA GLN A 239 -8.18 14.00 -6.29
C GLN A 239 -8.34 12.99 -5.15
N GLY A 240 -9.00 11.86 -5.39
CA GLY A 240 -9.16 10.78 -4.42
C GLY A 240 -7.80 10.21 -3.97
N LEU A 241 -6.88 9.95 -4.90
CA LEU A 241 -5.53 9.45 -4.63
C LEU A 241 -4.72 10.44 -3.78
N ALA A 242 -4.78 11.73 -4.09
CA ALA A 242 -4.12 12.76 -3.31
C ALA A 242 -4.71 12.87 -1.88
N LEU A 243 -6.03 12.72 -1.72
CA LEU A 243 -6.70 12.72 -0.40
C LEU A 243 -6.32 11.48 0.43
N LEU A 244 -6.29 10.29 -0.17
CA LEU A 244 -5.83 9.06 0.48
C LEU A 244 -4.38 9.22 0.96
N GLY A 245 -3.54 9.75 0.08
CA GLY A 245 -2.16 10.11 0.36
C GLY A 245 -2.02 11.05 1.54
N ALA A 246 -2.86 12.09 1.62
CA ALA A 246 -2.80 13.13 2.64
C ALA A 246 -3.21 12.68 4.06
N ALA A 247 -3.59 11.42 4.26
CA ALA A 247 -3.90 10.86 5.58
C ALA A 247 -2.79 11.12 6.61
N PRO A 248 -3.12 11.28 7.91
CA PRO A 248 -2.11 11.40 8.95
C PRO A 248 -1.38 10.08 9.16
N CYS A 249 -0.15 10.14 9.69
CA CYS A 249 0.55 8.94 10.11
C CYS A 249 -0.15 8.29 11.33
N SER A 250 -0.20 6.96 11.32
CA SER A 250 -0.96 6.14 12.28
C SER A 250 -0.17 4.97 12.83
#